data_AF-A0A847SZ93-F1
#
_entry.id   AF-A0A847SZ93-F1
#
_cell.length_a   1.000
_cell.length_b   1.000
_cell.length_c   1.000
_cell.angle_alpha   90.00
_cell.angle_beta   90.00
_cell.angle_gamma   90.00
#
_symmetry.space_group_name_H-M   'P 1'
#
loop_
_entity.id
_entity.type
_entity.pdbx_description
1 polymer ?
#
loop_
_entity_poly.entity_id
_entity_poly.type
_entity_poly.pdbx_seq_one_letter_code
_entity_poly.pdbx_strand_id
1 'polypeptide(L)'
;MSKVIPIHRQIEDLREEVEVLRLAQDRLYNVMHLQMALKDSGLEVLEYDGPSRYDLGHVTQCELCGEPLDVLTVSYELFLRSKAWGLRYGYVHRVCFEQVLRME
;
A
#
# COMPACT_ATOMS: atom_id res chain seq x y z
N MET A 1 40.76 -8.15 16.08
CA MET A 1 40.67 -6.68 16.23
C MET A 1 39.27 -6.26 15.86
N SER A 2 38.46 -5.82 16.82
CA SER A 2 37.11 -5.28 16.53
C SER A 2 37.27 -3.94 15.83
N LYS A 3 36.61 -3.76 14.67
CA LYS A 3 36.50 -2.43 14.05
C LYS A 3 35.70 -1.56 15.01
N VAL A 4 36.36 -0.57 15.61
CA VAL A 4 35.67 0.47 16.37
C VAL A 4 34.94 1.33 15.36
N ILE A 5 33.64 1.09 15.19
CA ILE A 5 32.78 1.92 14.33
C ILE A 5 32.54 3.22 15.10
N PRO A 6 32.81 4.40 14.51
CA PRO A 6 32.53 5.68 15.15
C PRO A 6 31.07 5.78 15.57
N ILE A 7 30.80 6.28 16.78
CA ILE A 7 29.45 6.38 17.35
C ILE A 7 28.48 7.12 16.40
N HIS A 8 28.95 8.15 15.70
CA HIS A 8 28.15 8.89 14.72
C HIS A 8 27.60 8.00 13.59
N ARG A 9 28.42 7.08 13.08
CA ARG A 9 28.01 6.14 12.03
C ARG A 9 27.01 5.12 12.56
N GLN A 10 27.20 4.63 13.79
CA GLN A 10 26.22 3.74 14.42
C GLN A 10 24.86 4.43 14.63
N ILE A 11 24.85 5.73 14.94
CA ILE A 11 23.63 6.52 15.07
C ILE A 11 22.94 6.71 13.71
N GLU A 12 23.70 6.94 12.64
CA GLU A 12 23.16 7.03 11.28
C GLU A 12 22.55 5.69 10.83
N ASP A 13 23.29 4.58 10.99
CA ASP A 13 22.81 3.24 10.65
C ASP A 13 21.50 2.92 11.41
N LEU A 14 21.43 3.21 12.71
CA LEU A 14 20.20 3.03 13.51
C LEU A 14 19.04 3.92 13.05
N ARG A 15 19.30 5.15 12.60
CA ARG A 15 18.25 6.04 12.08
C ARG A 15 17.67 5.49 10.78
N GLU A 16 18.53 4.97 9.90
CA GLU A 16 18.08 4.32 8.67
C GLU A 16 17.24 3.07 8.97
N GLU A 17 17.68 2.21 9.90
CA GLU A 17 16.91 1.04 10.32
C GLU A 17 15.53 1.40 10.91
N VAL A 18 15.47 2.43 11.77
CA VAL A 18 14.20 2.91 12.33
C VAL A 18 13.26 3.42 11.23
N GLU A 19 13.78 4.10 10.22
CA GLU A 19 12.97 4.59 9.11
C GLU A 19 12.40 3.44 8.26
N VAL A 20 13.21 2.41 7.99
CA VAL A 20 12.71 1.20 7.32
C VAL A 20 11.59 0.53 8.12
N LEU A 21 11.75 0.43 9.45
CA LEU A 21 10.73 -0.15 10.32
C LEU A 21 9.44 0.67 10.35
N ARG A 22 9.53 2.01 10.35
CA ARG A 22 8.36 2.89 10.25
C ARG A 22 7.61 2.69 8.95
N LEU A 23 8.33 2.66 7.82
CA LEU A 23 7.71 2.40 6.51
C LEU A 23 7.05 1.02 6.45
N ALA A 24 7.67 0.00 7.06
CA ALA A 24 7.07 -1.33 7.15
C ALA A 24 5.81 -1.34 8.03
N GLN A 25 5.83 -0.62 9.15
CA GLN A 25 4.67 -0.45 10.03
C GLN A 25 3.52 0.25 9.30
N ASP A 26 3.78 1.34 8.59
CA ASP A 26 2.78 2.07 7.81
C ASP A 26 2.15 1.19 6.72
N ARG A 27 2.97 0.37 6.03
CA ARG A 27 2.46 -0.59 5.04
C ARG A 27 1.54 -1.63 5.68
N LEU A 28 1.93 -2.20 6.81
CA LEU A 28 1.10 -3.18 7.54
C LEU A 28 -0.22 -2.55 8.00
N TYR A 29 -0.17 -1.33 8.52
CA TYR A 29 -1.36 -0.57 8.90
C TYR A 29 -2.31 -0.39 7.70
N ASN A 30 -1.77 0.06 6.56
CA ASN A 30 -2.56 0.26 5.35
C ASN A 30 -3.20 -1.04 4.84
N VAL A 31 -2.45 -2.14 4.80
CA VAL A 31 -2.97 -3.46 4.40
C VAL A 31 -4.07 -3.92 5.34
N MET A 32 -3.92 -3.74 6.66
CA MET A 32 -4.93 -4.13 7.64
C MET A 32 -6.26 -3.37 7.41
N HIS A 33 -6.21 -2.05 7.25
CA HIS A 33 -7.41 -1.25 7.03
C HIS A 33 -8.08 -1.56 5.68
N LEU A 34 -7.28 -1.74 4.62
CA LEU A 34 -7.79 -2.17 3.32
C LEU A 34 -8.44 -3.57 3.37
N GLN A 35 -7.82 -4.50 4.10
CA GLN A 35 -8.34 -5.85 4.30
C GLN A 35 -9.71 -5.82 5.02
N MET A 36 -9.89 -4.91 5.98
CA MET A 36 -11.18 -4.71 6.64
C MET A 36 -12.21 -4.11 5.69
N ALA A 37 -11.85 -3.10 4.91
CA ALA A 37 -12.75 -2.43 3.97
C ALA A 37 -13.20 -3.35 2.82
N LEU A 38 -12.35 -4.28 2.38
CA LEU A 38 -12.62 -5.18 1.26
C LEU A 38 -13.08 -6.59 1.67
N LYS A 39 -13.31 -6.82 2.98
CA LYS A 39 -13.64 -8.14 3.54
C LYS A 39 -14.87 -8.77 2.87
N ASP A 40 -15.90 -7.96 2.64
CA ASP A 40 -17.18 -8.44 2.09
C ASP A 40 -17.16 -8.52 0.55
N SER A 41 -16.13 -7.97 -0.08
CA SER A 41 -15.90 -7.99 -1.53
C SER A 41 -15.36 -9.34 -2.01
N GLY A 42 -14.98 -10.24 -1.10
CA GLY A 42 -14.30 -11.50 -1.44
C GLY A 42 -12.86 -11.31 -1.94
N LEU A 43 -12.26 -10.17 -1.58
CA LEU A 43 -10.88 -9.81 -1.93
C LEU A 43 -9.98 -9.90 -0.69
N GLU A 44 -8.81 -10.50 -0.88
CA GLU A 44 -7.72 -10.53 0.10
C GLU A 44 -6.62 -9.58 -0.40
N VAL A 45 -6.22 -8.65 0.46
CA VAL A 45 -5.16 -7.68 0.20
C VAL A 45 -3.85 -8.28 0.69
N LEU A 46 -2.97 -8.59 -0.25
CA LEU A 46 -1.67 -9.19 0.05
C LEU A 46 -0.61 -8.12 0.28
N GLU A 47 -0.58 -7.11 -0.59
CA GLU A 47 0.40 -6.02 -0.53
C GLU A 47 -0.20 -4.68 -0.95
N TYR A 48 0.43 -3.61 -0.48
CA TYR A 48 0.18 -2.23 -0.86
C TYR A 48 1.49 -1.62 -1.36
N ASP A 49 1.52 -1.28 -2.65
CA ASP A 49 2.74 -0.81 -3.33
C ASP A 49 2.88 0.72 -3.33
N GLY A 50 1.84 1.43 -2.90
CA GLY A 50 1.82 2.89 -2.87
C GLY A 50 1.20 3.50 -4.12
N PRO A 51 1.50 4.78 -4.39
CA PRO A 51 0.95 5.49 -5.55
C PRO A 51 1.27 4.74 -6.85
N SER A 52 0.27 4.54 -7.69
CA SER A 52 0.42 3.93 -9.01
C SER A 52 1.43 4.72 -9.81
N ARG A 53 2.41 4.01 -10.37
CA ARG A 53 3.52 4.60 -11.15
C ARG A 53 3.19 4.75 -12.63
N TYR A 54 2.00 4.33 -13.07
CA TYR A 54 1.65 4.24 -14.48
C TYR A 54 0.38 4.99 -14.84
N ASP A 55 0.40 5.56 -16.04
CA ASP A 55 -0.79 5.94 -16.79
C ASP A 55 -1.65 4.68 -16.94
N LEU A 56 -2.83 4.66 -16.32
CA LEU A 56 -3.79 3.59 -16.46
C LEU A 56 -4.31 3.62 -17.90
N GLY A 57 -3.55 3.07 -18.85
CA GLY A 57 -3.84 3.10 -20.30
C GLY A 57 -5.10 2.32 -20.70
N HIS A 58 -5.93 1.94 -19.74
CA HIS A 58 -7.21 1.28 -19.87
C HIS A 58 -8.14 1.77 -18.75
N VAL A 59 -9.46 1.70 -18.97
CA VAL A 59 -10.46 2.04 -17.94
C VAL A 59 -10.40 0.98 -16.85
N THR A 60 -9.80 1.35 -15.72
CA THR A 60 -9.70 0.53 -14.51
C THR A 60 -10.74 0.99 -13.50
N GLN A 61 -11.30 0.09 -12.70
CA GLN A 61 -12.26 0.43 -11.64
C GLN A 61 -11.58 0.42 -10.27
N CYS A 62 -12.01 1.32 -9.39
CA CYS A 62 -11.60 1.33 -8.00
C CYS A 62 -12.19 0.13 -7.24
N GLU A 63 -11.36 -0.62 -6.54
CA GLU A 63 -11.78 -1.83 -5.81
C GLU A 63 -12.68 -1.52 -4.61
N LEU A 64 -12.71 -0.27 -4.14
CA LEU A 64 -13.52 0.17 -3.01
C LEU A 64 -14.91 0.70 -3.43
N CYS A 65 -14.97 1.58 -4.42
CA CYS A 65 -16.23 2.24 -4.82
C CYS A 65 -16.80 1.75 -6.14
N GLY A 66 -16.04 0.97 -6.93
CA GLY A 66 -16.45 0.49 -8.26
C GLY A 66 -16.39 1.55 -9.37
N GLU A 67 -16.16 2.82 -9.01
CA GLU A 67 -16.09 3.91 -9.99
C GLU A 67 -14.79 3.85 -10.81
N PRO A 68 -14.80 4.34 -12.07
CA PRO A 68 -13.61 4.40 -12.89
C PRO A 68 -12.47 5.21 -12.25
N LEU A 69 -11.26 4.71 -12.44
CA LEU A 69 -10.02 5.44 -12.22
C LEU A 69 -9.69 6.12 -13.55
N ASP A 70 -9.60 7.45 -13.53
CA ASP A 70 -9.14 8.18 -14.70
C ASP A 70 -7.61 8.14 -14.78
N VAL A 71 -7.10 8.50 -15.94
CA VAL A 71 -5.67 8.51 -16.24
C VAL A 71 -4.91 9.60 -15.46
N LEU A 72 -5.62 10.62 -14.95
CA LEU A 72 -5.04 11.81 -14.32
C LEU A 72 -5.06 11.76 -12.79
N THR A 73 -5.74 10.78 -12.20
CA THR A 73 -5.94 10.66 -10.76
C THR A 73 -4.86 9.77 -10.16
N VAL A 74 -4.25 10.27 -9.09
CA VAL A 74 -3.38 9.43 -8.26
C VAL A 74 -4.22 8.31 -7.66
N SER A 75 -3.92 7.09 -8.08
CA SER A 75 -4.47 5.86 -7.53
C SER A 75 -3.40 5.15 -6.71
N TYR A 76 -3.82 4.27 -5.80
CA TYR A 76 -2.91 3.38 -5.09
C TYR A 76 -3.05 1.97 -5.64
N GLU A 77 -1.91 1.31 -5.84
CA GLU A 77 -1.83 -0.05 -6.37
C GLU A 77 -1.80 -1.08 -5.23
N LEU A 78 -2.60 -2.13 -5.39
CA LEU A 78 -2.77 -3.22 -4.43
C LEU A 78 -2.47 -4.54 -5.11
N PHE A 79 -1.81 -5.45 -4.41
CA PHE A 79 -1.74 -6.84 -4.83
C PHE A 79 -2.85 -7.64 -4.15
N LEU A 80 -3.75 -8.22 -4.94
CA LEU A 80 -4.99 -8.81 -4.47
C LEU A 80 -5.09 -10.30 -4.82
N ARG A 81 -5.79 -11.04 -3.98
CA ARG A 81 -6.28 -12.40 -4.27
C ARG A 81 -7.81 -12.44 -4.25
N SER A 82 -8.39 -13.08 -5.26
CA SER A 82 -9.81 -13.43 -5.32
C SER A 82 -10.00 -14.89 -5.68
N LYS A 83 -11.08 -15.50 -5.17
CA LYS A 83 -11.49 -16.85 -5.59
C LYS A 83 -11.94 -16.91 -7.05
N ALA A 84 -12.40 -15.79 -7.62
CA ALA A 84 -12.95 -15.76 -8.97
C ALA A 84 -11.86 -15.73 -10.06
N TRP A 85 -10.76 -15.01 -9.82
CA TRP A 85 -9.74 -14.75 -10.84
C TRP A 85 -8.29 -14.94 -10.36
N GLY A 86 -8.07 -15.40 -9.13
CA GLY A 86 -6.72 -15.67 -8.62
C GLY A 86 -6.00 -14.40 -8.13
N LEU A 87 -4.76 -14.19 -8.56
CA LEU A 87 -3.91 -13.06 -8.14
C LEU A 87 -3.93 -11.96 -9.20
N ARG A 88 -4.09 -10.69 -8.79
CA ARG A 88 -4.00 -9.54 -9.71
C ARG A 88 -3.57 -8.26 -9.00
N TYR A 89 -3.12 -7.29 -9.79
CA TYR A 89 -3.05 -5.90 -9.35
C TYR A 89 -4.42 -5.23 -9.43
N GLY A 90 -4.85 -4.69 -8.30
CA GLY A 90 -6.04 -3.85 -8.17
C GLY A 90 -5.66 -2.43 -7.82
N TYR A 91 -6.62 -1.52 -7.91
CA TYR A 91 -6.36 -0.10 -7.76
C TYR A 91 -7.44 0.58 -6.94
N VAL A 92 -7.07 1.58 -6.16
CA VAL A 92 -8.03 2.38 -5.37
C VAL A 92 -7.79 3.87 -5.59
N HIS A 93 -8.85 4.66 -5.62
CA HIS A 93 -8.71 6.12 -5.63
C HIS A 93 -7.98 6.58 -4.37
N ARG A 94 -7.16 7.62 -4.50
CA ARG A 94 -6.55 8.26 -3.33
C ARG A 94 -7.57 8.65 -2.26
N VAL A 95 -8.70 9.23 -2.67
CA VAL A 95 -9.74 9.67 -1.73
C VAL A 95 -10.38 8.48 -1.00
N CYS A 96 -10.71 7.39 -1.72
CA CYS A 96 -11.26 6.19 -1.10
C CYS A 96 -10.27 5.56 -0.11
N PHE A 97 -8.99 5.52 -0.47
CA PHE A 97 -7.94 5.03 0.42
C PHE A 97 -7.82 5.89 1.68
N GLU A 98 -7.75 7.23 1.55
CA GLU A 98 -7.69 8.14 2.69
C GLU A 98 -8.93 8.05 3.60
N GLN A 99 -10.11 7.76 3.04
CA GLN A 99 -11.32 7.53 3.82
C GLN A 99 -11.21 6.25 4.67
N VAL A 100 -10.71 5.16 4.09
CA VAL A 100 -10.49 3.88 4.80
C VAL A 100 -9.53 4.04 5.98
N LEU A 101 -8.46 4.84 5.82
CA LEU A 101 -7.51 5.10 6.90
C LEU A 101 -8.06 6.01 8.02
N ARG A 102 -9.16 6.72 7.80
CA ARG A 102 -9.79 7.60 8.80
C ARG A 102 -10.92 6.93 9.59
N MET A 103 -11.26 5.69 9.25
CA MET A 103 -12.26 4.90 9.98
C MET A 103 -11.64 4.37 11.28
N GLU A 104 -11.59 5.21 12.30
CA GLU A 104 -11.37 4.84 13.71
C GLU A 104 -12.70 4.55 14.42
#